data_AF-A0A3A0D7G2-F1
#
_entry.id   AF-A0A3A0D7G2-F1
#
_cell.length_a   1.000
_cell.length_b   1.000
_cell.length_c   1.000
_cell.angle_alpha   90.00
_cell.angle_beta   90.00
_cell.angle_gamma   90.00
#
_symmetry.space_group_name_H-M   'P 1'
#
loop_
_entity.id
_entity.type
_entity.pdbx_description
1 polymer ?
#
loop_
_entity_poly.entity_id
_entity_poly.type
_entity_poly.pdbx_seq_one_letter_code
_entity_poly.pdbx_strand_id
1 'polypeptide(L)'
;MKGFTLFLMLALAAMVGCSSENPFEAQPQNDSLENSASLEKRGKKEVSIKGSFETTFQFIPLVCIDPLSGTPVDCGTAGAIPVVVSTPFTGVGRLSHLGRSTVASEQTVDFTKTPPELTGTDEFTAANGDKLFATHSGVSGVPDAQGNVTFSGEYIFTGGTGKFKGASGSAEFTGTANLATNKGEFSLRGKIKYKKSDHDRDCDDDD
;
A
#
# COMPACT_ATOMS: atom_id res chain seq x y z
N MET A 1 -72.46 4.30 24.08
CA MET A 1 -71.63 3.19 23.55
C MET A 1 -70.74 2.70 24.69
N LYS A 2 -70.78 1.39 24.93
CA LYS A 2 -70.12 0.60 26.00
C LYS A 2 -68.59 0.78 25.90
N GLY A 3 -67.76 0.92 26.94
CA GLY A 3 -67.63 0.21 28.22
C GLY A 3 -66.35 -0.66 28.16
N PHE A 4 -65.23 -0.24 28.80
CA PHE A 4 -64.55 -0.89 29.96
C PHE A 4 -64.29 -2.41 29.78
N THR A 5 -63.10 -3.02 29.89
CA THR A 5 -62.21 -3.09 31.07
C THR A 5 -60.97 -3.97 30.77
N LEU A 6 -59.88 -3.70 31.49
CA LEU A 6 -58.66 -4.45 31.81
C LEU A 6 -58.92 -5.82 32.52
N PHE A 7 -58.04 -6.83 32.39
CA PHE A 7 -57.63 -7.92 33.36
C PHE A 7 -56.83 -8.97 32.55
N LEU A 8 -55.53 -9.23 32.72
CA LEU A 8 -54.69 -9.71 33.84
C LEU A 8 -54.92 -11.17 34.29
N MET A 9 -53.95 -12.02 33.91
CA MET A 9 -53.35 -13.18 34.61
C MET A 9 -54.12 -14.52 34.85
N LEU A 10 -53.33 -15.58 34.62
CA LEU A 10 -53.09 -16.79 35.46
C LEU A 10 -53.67 -18.16 35.05
N ALA A 11 -52.80 -18.91 34.35
CA ALA A 11 -52.19 -20.21 34.71
C ALA A 11 -53.00 -21.50 35.01
N LEU A 12 -52.56 -22.55 34.28
CA LEU A 12 -52.09 -23.89 34.70
C LEU A 12 -53.07 -25.08 34.86
N ALA A 13 -52.74 -26.15 34.10
CA ALA A 13 -52.64 -27.59 34.45
C ALA A 13 -53.18 -28.45 33.27
N ALA A 14 -52.33 -29.03 32.41
CA ALA A 14 -51.53 -30.26 32.57
C ALA A 14 -52.37 -31.55 32.69
N MET A 15 -52.27 -32.43 31.69
CA MET A 15 -52.11 -33.90 31.74
C MET A 15 -51.83 -34.39 30.30
N VAL A 16 -51.15 -35.49 29.95
CA VAL A 16 -50.22 -36.48 30.51
C VAL A 16 -49.85 -37.34 29.29
N GLY A 17 -48.59 -37.77 29.13
CA GLY A 17 -48.20 -38.75 28.11
C GLY A 17 -46.71 -39.10 28.12
N CYS A 18 -46.39 -40.25 28.73
CA CYS A 18 -45.10 -40.89 29.03
C CYS A 18 -43.96 -40.72 27.99
N SER A 19 -42.71 -40.41 28.36
CA SER A 19 -41.75 -41.14 29.23
C SER A 19 -41.22 -42.46 28.65
N SER A 20 -40.04 -42.43 28.01
CA SER A 20 -38.85 -43.22 28.40
C SER A 20 -37.61 -42.84 27.59
N GLU A 21 -36.50 -42.66 28.30
CA GLU A 21 -35.15 -42.20 27.94
C GLU A 21 -34.32 -43.33 27.28
N ASN A 22 -33.51 -43.09 26.23
CA ASN A 22 -32.03 -42.82 26.17
C ASN A 22 -31.33 -43.95 25.35
N PRO A 23 -30.04 -43.86 24.94
CA PRO A 23 -29.11 -42.73 24.73
C PRO A 23 -28.38 -42.81 23.35
N PHE A 24 -27.37 -41.94 23.12
CA PHE A 24 -26.44 -41.91 21.96
C PHE A 24 -27.04 -41.16 20.74
N GLU A 25 -26.57 -40.00 20.31
CA GLU A 25 -25.18 -39.59 20.06
C GLU A 25 -25.16 -38.06 19.91
N ALA A 26 -24.22 -37.37 20.56
CA ALA A 26 -23.97 -35.96 20.31
C ALA A 26 -23.18 -35.84 19.00
N GLN A 27 -23.74 -35.18 17.98
CA GLN A 27 -22.95 -34.70 16.84
C GLN A 27 -22.76 -33.18 16.93
N PRO A 28 -21.51 -32.68 16.86
CA PRO A 28 -21.17 -31.28 17.08
C PRO A 28 -21.52 -30.40 15.88
N GLN A 29 -21.85 -29.14 16.19
CA GLN A 29 -22.07 -28.04 15.26
C GLN A 29 -20.79 -27.74 14.46
N ASN A 30 -20.76 -28.12 13.18
CA ASN A 30 -19.72 -27.75 12.23
C ASN A 30 -20.37 -27.03 11.03
N ASP A 31 -20.92 -25.83 11.22
CA ASP A 31 -21.51 -25.04 10.11
C ASP A 31 -21.08 -23.56 10.11
N SER A 32 -20.10 -23.17 10.94
CA SER A 32 -19.65 -21.78 11.07
C SER A 32 -18.26 -21.48 10.51
N LEU A 33 -17.53 -22.49 10.00
CA LEU A 33 -16.17 -22.32 9.46
C LEU A 33 -16.07 -22.48 7.93
N GLU A 34 -17.05 -23.09 7.27
CA GLU A 34 -17.01 -23.27 5.80
C GLU A 34 -17.52 -22.02 5.04
N ASN A 35 -18.40 -21.22 5.65
CA ASN A 35 -18.91 -19.99 5.03
C ASN A 35 -17.96 -18.78 5.13
N SER A 36 -17.03 -18.75 6.09
CA SER A 36 -16.02 -17.68 6.18
C SER A 36 -14.91 -17.88 5.14
N ALA A 37 -14.49 -19.13 4.89
CA ALA A 37 -13.49 -19.45 3.87
C ALA A 37 -14.01 -19.23 2.44
N SER A 38 -15.31 -19.43 2.19
CA SER A 38 -15.97 -19.19 0.91
C SER A 38 -16.08 -17.68 0.57
N LEU A 39 -16.32 -16.82 1.56
CA LEU A 39 -16.36 -15.37 1.40
C LEU A 39 -14.97 -14.73 1.20
N GLU A 40 -13.90 -15.35 1.71
CA GLU A 40 -12.52 -14.93 1.46
C GLU A 40 -12.02 -15.27 0.05
N LYS A 41 -12.72 -16.18 -0.65
CA LYS A 41 -12.40 -16.60 -2.02
C LYS A 41 -13.03 -15.72 -3.10
N ARG A 42 -13.58 -14.55 -2.77
CA ARG A 42 -13.83 -13.46 -3.74
C ARG A 42 -12.48 -12.80 -4.09
N GLY A 43 -11.68 -13.54 -4.87
CA GLY A 43 -10.24 -13.38 -5.00
C GLY A 43 -9.81 -11.99 -5.48
N LYS A 44 -8.83 -11.41 -4.77
CA LYS A 44 -8.08 -10.26 -5.28
C LYS A 44 -7.45 -10.64 -6.62
N LYS A 45 -7.69 -9.86 -7.67
CA LYS A 45 -7.13 -10.13 -9.00
C LYS A 45 -5.69 -9.65 -9.05
N GLU A 46 -4.76 -10.55 -9.34
CA GLU A 46 -3.38 -10.18 -9.67
C GLU A 46 -3.34 -9.61 -11.09
N VAL A 47 -2.80 -8.41 -11.23
CA VAL A 47 -2.64 -7.71 -12.51
C VAL A 47 -1.23 -7.13 -12.60
N SER A 48 -0.68 -7.10 -13.81
CA SER A 48 0.59 -6.43 -14.05
C SER A 48 0.44 -4.92 -13.84
N ILE A 49 1.44 -4.31 -13.21
CA ILE A 49 1.58 -2.86 -13.10
C ILE A 49 2.82 -2.40 -13.87
N LYS A 50 2.71 -1.32 -14.63
CA LYS A 50 3.85 -0.68 -15.31
C LYS A 50 3.63 0.83 -15.37
N GLY A 51 4.69 1.61 -15.25
CA GLY A 51 4.58 3.05 -15.35
C GLY A 51 5.90 3.75 -15.61
N SER A 52 5.82 5.04 -15.91
CA SER A 52 6.96 5.94 -16.07
C SER A 52 6.60 7.33 -15.59
N PHE A 53 7.54 7.99 -14.93
CA PHE A 53 7.37 9.31 -14.32
C PHE A 53 8.60 10.18 -14.57
N GLU A 54 8.36 11.45 -14.85
CA GLU A 54 9.36 12.51 -14.75
C GLU A 54 9.19 13.17 -13.38
N THR A 55 10.31 13.43 -12.70
CA THR A 55 10.33 13.90 -11.31
C THR A 55 11.14 15.17 -11.13
N THR A 56 10.81 15.91 -10.08
CA THR A 56 11.61 17.00 -9.53
C THR A 56 11.77 16.77 -8.04
N PHE A 57 12.98 16.97 -7.53
CA PHE A 57 13.33 16.72 -6.13
C PHE A 57 14.03 17.92 -5.49
N GLN A 58 14.21 17.86 -4.18
CA GLN A 58 14.98 18.83 -3.41
C GLN A 58 15.95 18.08 -2.52
N PHE A 59 17.04 18.73 -2.07
CA PHE A 59 17.97 18.14 -1.12
C PHE A 59 17.83 18.77 0.25
N ILE A 60 17.68 17.93 1.26
CA ILE A 60 17.66 18.33 2.66
C ILE A 60 18.68 17.45 3.40
N PRO A 61 19.86 17.98 3.73
CA PRO A 61 20.84 17.24 4.54
C PRO A 61 20.24 16.81 5.87
N LEU A 62 20.36 15.53 6.21
CA LEU A 62 19.92 15.01 7.52
C LEU A 62 21.11 14.79 8.45
N VAL A 63 22.23 14.29 7.90
CA VAL A 63 23.45 14.00 8.66
C VAL A 63 24.63 14.49 7.86
N CYS A 64 25.53 15.23 8.54
CA CYS A 64 26.81 15.64 7.99
C CYS A 64 27.96 15.15 8.86
N ILE A 65 29.13 14.95 8.25
CA ILE A 65 30.36 14.55 8.94
C ILE A 65 31.47 15.58 8.72
N ASP A 66 32.38 15.68 9.70
CA ASP A 66 33.66 16.36 9.52
C ASP A 66 34.57 15.50 8.62
N PRO A 67 35.10 16.03 7.51
CA PRO A 67 35.92 15.27 6.57
C PRO A 67 37.24 14.78 7.16
N LEU A 68 37.75 15.41 8.23
CA LEU A 68 39.01 15.05 8.87
C LEU A 68 38.81 13.94 9.91
N SER A 69 37.78 14.05 10.74
CA SER A 69 37.55 13.11 11.85
C SER A 69 36.53 12.01 11.54
N GLY A 70 35.69 12.20 10.51
CA GLY A 70 34.56 11.33 10.19
C GLY A 70 33.41 11.39 11.21
N THR A 71 33.46 12.29 12.19
CA THR A 71 32.45 12.37 13.24
C THR A 71 31.23 13.17 12.75
N PRO A 72 30.00 12.81 13.18
CA PRO A 72 28.82 13.63 12.92
C PRO A 72 28.99 15.07 13.42
N VAL A 73 28.59 16.03 12.59
CA VAL A 73 28.61 17.48 12.88
C VAL A 73 27.34 18.15 12.34
N ASP A 74 27.08 19.37 12.78
CA ASP A 74 26.00 20.18 12.23
C ASP A 74 26.26 20.50 10.75
N CYS A 75 25.26 20.31 9.89
CA CYS A 75 25.36 20.54 8.45
C CYS A 75 25.62 22.01 8.04
N GLY A 76 25.56 22.96 8.98
CA GLY A 76 25.99 24.34 8.79
C GLY A 76 27.46 24.60 9.10
N THR A 77 28.19 23.62 9.62
CA THR A 77 29.61 23.74 9.97
C THR A 77 30.48 23.84 8.72
N ALA A 78 31.44 24.75 8.72
CA ALA A 78 32.36 24.91 7.60
C ALA A 78 33.12 23.60 7.31
N GLY A 79 33.03 23.11 6.07
CA GLY A 79 33.67 21.87 5.64
C GLY A 79 32.88 20.60 5.92
N ALA A 80 31.72 20.66 6.58
CA ALA A 80 30.86 19.50 6.79
C ALA A 80 30.35 18.92 5.47
N ILE A 81 30.36 17.59 5.36
CA ILE A 81 29.91 16.87 4.16
C ILE A 81 28.62 16.10 4.48
N PRO A 82 27.54 16.27 3.70
CA PRO A 82 26.31 15.49 3.89
C PRO A 82 26.53 14.03 3.50
N VAL A 83 26.13 13.10 4.38
CA VAL A 83 26.23 11.64 4.16
C VAL A 83 24.91 10.92 4.22
N VAL A 84 23.88 11.52 4.82
CA VAL A 84 22.49 11.07 4.69
C VAL A 84 21.65 12.27 4.28
N VAL A 85 20.89 12.11 3.20
CA VAL A 85 20.15 13.22 2.58
C VAL A 85 18.71 12.81 2.35
N SER A 86 17.76 13.62 2.85
CA SER A 86 16.36 13.51 2.45
C SER A 86 16.18 14.18 1.10
N THR A 87 15.52 13.48 0.18
CA THR A 87 15.30 13.90 -1.20
C THR A 87 13.84 13.77 -1.61
N PRO A 88 12.91 14.47 -0.93
CA PRO A 88 11.50 14.39 -1.30
C PRO A 88 11.33 14.81 -2.76
N PHE A 89 10.47 14.08 -3.47
CA PHE A 89 10.23 14.33 -4.88
C PHE A 89 8.76 14.27 -5.22
N THR A 90 8.42 14.99 -6.28
CA THR A 90 7.12 14.87 -6.94
C THR A 90 7.33 14.56 -8.41
N GLY A 91 6.36 13.91 -9.03
CA GLY A 91 6.45 13.58 -10.44
C GLY A 91 5.10 13.45 -11.13
N VAL A 92 5.14 13.54 -12.45
CA VAL A 92 4.00 13.36 -13.32
C VAL A 92 4.30 12.24 -14.30
N GLY A 93 3.29 11.42 -14.60
CA GLY A 93 3.53 10.24 -15.40
C GLY A 93 2.29 9.46 -15.75
N ARG A 94 2.51 8.21 -16.11
CA ARG A 94 1.44 7.25 -16.37
C ARG A 94 1.75 5.95 -15.65
N LEU A 95 0.75 5.45 -14.94
CA LEU A 95 0.81 4.15 -14.26
C LEU A 95 -0.40 3.34 -14.73
N SER A 96 -0.17 2.12 -15.19
CA SER A 96 -1.26 1.22 -15.60
C SER A 96 -2.27 1.07 -14.47
N HIS A 97 -3.55 0.98 -14.82
CA HIS A 97 -4.70 1.00 -13.91
C HIS A 97 -5.03 2.36 -13.28
N LEU A 98 -4.05 3.27 -13.12
CA LEU A 98 -4.30 4.65 -12.67
C LEU A 98 -4.48 5.63 -13.85
N GLY A 99 -3.89 5.32 -15.00
CA GLY A 99 -3.89 6.21 -16.16
C GLY A 99 -2.85 7.32 -16.02
N ARG A 100 -3.21 8.57 -16.33
CA ARG A 100 -2.40 9.74 -15.97
C ARG A 100 -2.40 9.87 -14.45
N SER A 101 -1.22 10.00 -13.86
CA SER A 101 -1.04 10.01 -12.42
C SER A 101 0.07 10.96 -11.99
N THR A 102 0.03 11.35 -10.72
CA THR A 102 1.14 12.00 -10.02
C THR A 102 1.76 11.03 -9.03
N VAL A 103 3.01 11.27 -8.64
CA VAL A 103 3.69 10.60 -7.53
C VAL A 103 4.24 11.66 -6.59
N ALA A 104 4.12 11.42 -5.28
CA ALA A 104 4.82 12.16 -4.25
C ALA A 104 5.56 11.16 -3.36
N SER A 105 6.80 11.48 -2.99
CA SER A 105 7.68 10.57 -2.26
C SER A 105 8.42 11.27 -1.14
N GLU A 106 8.53 10.58 -0.02
CA GLU A 106 9.47 10.88 1.04
C GLU A 106 10.65 9.91 0.92
N GLN A 107 11.74 10.37 0.32
CA GLN A 107 12.93 9.55 0.04
C GLN A 107 14.12 9.98 0.90
N THR A 108 14.94 9.03 1.29
CA THR A 108 16.27 9.25 1.89
C THR A 108 17.33 8.46 1.13
N VAL A 109 18.51 9.05 0.99
CA VAL A 109 19.71 8.41 0.43
C VAL A 109 20.82 8.38 1.48
N ASP A 110 21.35 7.19 1.76
CA ASP A 110 22.45 6.98 2.69
C ASP A 110 23.75 6.69 1.94
N PHE A 111 24.65 7.67 1.90
CA PHE A 111 25.97 7.60 1.27
C PHE A 111 27.04 6.96 2.18
N THR A 112 26.70 6.57 3.41
CA THR A 112 27.59 5.76 4.25
C THR A 112 27.63 4.29 3.81
N LYS A 113 26.68 3.88 2.96
CA LYS A 113 26.57 2.54 2.38
C LYS A 113 27.28 2.47 1.03
N THR A 114 27.72 1.26 0.65
CA THR A 114 28.36 1.01 -0.65
C THR A 114 27.72 -0.22 -1.30
N PRO A 115 26.90 -0.06 -2.36
CA PRO A 115 26.46 1.21 -2.96
C PRO A 115 25.56 2.05 -2.02
N PRO A 116 25.39 3.37 -2.26
CA PRO A 116 24.43 4.19 -1.52
C PRO A 116 23.02 3.60 -1.54
N GLU A 117 22.36 3.56 -0.39
CA GLU A 117 21.02 2.97 -0.23
C GLU A 117 19.93 4.04 -0.36
N LEU A 118 18.86 3.74 -1.10
CA LEU A 118 17.64 4.55 -1.15
C LEU A 118 16.55 3.86 -0.35
N THR A 119 15.78 4.63 0.42
CA THR A 119 14.56 4.15 1.08
C THR A 119 13.51 5.25 1.12
N GLY A 120 12.23 4.87 1.16
CA GLY A 120 11.17 5.86 1.28
C GLY A 120 9.76 5.31 1.20
N THR A 121 8.81 6.24 1.14
CA THR A 121 7.38 5.96 0.94
C THR A 121 6.81 6.82 -0.17
N ASP A 122 5.84 6.28 -0.90
CA ASP A 122 5.30 6.90 -2.09
C ASP A 122 3.78 6.83 -2.12
N GLU A 123 3.19 7.92 -2.59
CA GLU A 123 1.78 8.04 -2.92
C GLU A 123 1.62 8.30 -4.42
N PHE A 124 1.00 7.35 -5.12
CA PHE A 124 0.58 7.53 -6.51
C PHE A 124 -0.88 7.94 -6.56
N THR A 125 -1.18 9.09 -7.16
CA THR A 125 -2.54 9.63 -7.24
C THR A 125 -3.04 9.62 -8.69
N ALA A 126 -4.17 8.96 -8.92
CA ALA A 126 -4.86 8.92 -10.21
C ALA A 126 -5.66 10.21 -10.46
N ALA A 127 -6.04 10.45 -11.71
CA ALA A 127 -6.83 11.63 -12.10
C ALA A 127 -8.21 11.73 -11.39
N ASN A 128 -8.77 10.61 -10.94
CA ASN A 128 -10.03 10.57 -10.17
C ASN A 128 -9.82 10.73 -8.66
N GLY A 129 -8.59 10.94 -8.20
CA GLY A 129 -8.24 11.07 -6.77
C GLY A 129 -8.00 9.73 -6.05
N ASP A 130 -8.16 8.58 -6.71
CA ASP A 130 -7.77 7.29 -6.13
C ASP A 130 -6.26 7.24 -5.91
N LYS A 131 -5.84 6.63 -4.80
CA LYS A 131 -4.45 6.54 -4.37
C LYS A 131 -3.97 5.11 -4.30
N LEU A 132 -2.68 4.93 -4.57
CA LEU A 132 -1.93 3.69 -4.33
C LEU A 132 -0.71 4.04 -3.48
N PHE A 133 -0.48 3.29 -2.40
CA PHE A 133 0.59 3.54 -1.44
C PHE A 133 1.67 2.46 -1.56
N ALA A 134 2.93 2.87 -1.47
CA ALA A 134 4.06 1.96 -1.48
C ALA A 134 5.17 2.41 -0.52
N THR A 135 5.99 1.46 -0.10
CA THR A 135 7.35 1.70 0.38
C THR A 135 8.32 1.36 -0.74
N HIS A 136 9.48 2.01 -0.80
CA HIS A 136 10.55 1.60 -1.70
C HIS A 136 11.88 1.40 -0.97
N SER A 137 12.70 0.52 -1.54
CA SER A 137 14.11 0.39 -1.20
C SER A 137 14.93 0.13 -2.46
N GLY A 138 16.17 0.58 -2.49
CA GLY A 138 17.02 0.44 -3.66
C GLY A 138 18.45 0.90 -3.43
N VAL A 139 19.19 1.01 -4.53
CA VAL A 139 20.57 1.47 -4.54
C VAL A 139 20.80 2.54 -5.62
N SER A 140 21.69 3.48 -5.33
CA SER A 140 22.07 4.56 -6.24
C SER A 140 23.52 4.40 -6.67
N GLY A 141 23.83 4.85 -7.89
CA GLY A 141 25.21 5.05 -8.33
C GLY A 141 25.83 6.29 -7.70
N VAL A 142 27.16 6.41 -7.85
CA VAL A 142 27.86 7.66 -7.56
C VAL A 142 27.60 8.66 -8.69
N PRO A 143 27.34 9.95 -8.39
CA PRO A 143 27.16 10.97 -9.43
C PRO A 143 28.38 11.09 -10.33
N ASP A 144 28.17 11.19 -11.65
CA ASP A 144 29.23 11.56 -12.59
C ASP A 144 29.61 13.05 -12.47
N ALA A 145 30.60 13.48 -13.26
CA ALA A 145 31.07 14.87 -13.25
C ALA A 145 30.00 15.89 -13.68
N GLN A 146 28.91 15.45 -14.31
CA GLN A 146 27.76 16.25 -14.73
C GLN A 146 26.59 16.13 -13.73
N GLY A 147 26.78 15.39 -12.64
CA GLY A 147 25.78 15.15 -11.62
C GLY A 147 24.72 14.11 -12.01
N ASN A 148 24.92 13.32 -13.07
CA ASN A 148 23.99 12.24 -13.41
C ASN A 148 24.22 11.03 -12.49
N VAL A 149 23.12 10.43 -12.05
CA VAL A 149 23.10 9.17 -11.31
C VAL A 149 22.11 8.22 -11.96
N THR A 150 22.39 6.92 -11.85
CA THR A 150 21.42 5.86 -12.09
C THR A 150 21.01 5.25 -10.76
N PHE A 151 19.79 4.74 -10.69
CA PHE A 151 19.29 4.06 -9.50
C PHE A 151 18.32 2.94 -9.88
N SER A 152 18.16 1.99 -8.96
CA SER A 152 17.25 0.86 -9.12
C SER A 152 16.81 0.32 -7.77
N GLY A 153 15.65 -0.31 -7.72
CA GLY A 153 15.13 -0.90 -6.49
C GLY A 153 13.78 -1.60 -6.68
N GLU A 154 13.09 -1.79 -5.57
CA GLU A 154 11.76 -2.39 -5.52
C GLU A 154 10.78 -1.49 -4.75
N TYR A 155 9.57 -1.39 -5.28
CA TYR A 155 8.37 -0.93 -4.59
C TYR A 155 7.64 -2.11 -3.96
N ILE A 156 7.23 -1.97 -2.70
CA ILE A 156 6.25 -2.83 -2.06
C ILE A 156 4.96 -2.03 -1.87
N PHE A 157 3.91 -2.41 -2.58
CA PHE A 157 2.61 -1.77 -2.46
C PHE A 157 1.91 -2.26 -1.19
N THR A 158 1.50 -1.31 -0.34
CA THR A 158 0.98 -1.58 1.01
C THR A 158 -0.51 -1.27 1.15
N GLY A 159 -1.10 -0.54 0.19
CA GLY A 159 -2.52 -0.23 0.22
C GLY A 159 -2.94 0.72 -0.90
N GLY A 160 -4.18 1.19 -0.79
CA GLY A 160 -4.75 2.18 -1.70
C GLY A 160 -6.15 2.60 -1.28
N THR A 161 -6.74 3.52 -2.03
CA THR A 161 -8.11 4.02 -1.84
C THR A 161 -8.99 3.68 -3.05
N GLY A 162 -10.30 3.90 -2.94
CA GLY A 162 -11.25 3.64 -4.02
C GLY A 162 -11.14 2.22 -4.56
N LYS A 163 -10.91 2.07 -5.87
CA LYS A 163 -10.76 0.75 -6.51
C LYS A 163 -9.48 0.01 -6.09
N PHE A 164 -8.50 0.69 -5.50
CA PHE A 164 -7.26 0.09 -4.99
C PHE A 164 -7.32 -0.21 -3.49
N LYS A 165 -8.50 -0.18 -2.87
CA LYS A 165 -8.64 -0.51 -1.45
C LYS A 165 -8.10 -1.91 -1.15
N GLY A 166 -7.14 -1.98 -0.22
CA GLY A 166 -6.46 -3.23 0.16
C GLY A 166 -5.53 -3.79 -0.92
N ALA A 167 -5.05 -2.93 -1.83
CA ALA A 167 -4.03 -3.28 -2.81
C ALA A 167 -2.74 -3.76 -2.14
N SER A 168 -2.10 -4.75 -2.72
CA SER A 168 -0.76 -5.21 -2.31
C SER A 168 0.01 -5.75 -3.51
N GLY A 169 1.33 -5.87 -3.40
CA GLY A 169 2.16 -6.44 -4.46
C GLY A 169 3.54 -5.78 -4.49
N SER A 170 4.27 -5.98 -5.58
CA SER A 170 5.57 -5.34 -5.75
C SER A 170 5.88 -4.99 -7.20
N ALA A 171 6.83 -4.07 -7.39
CA ALA A 171 7.35 -3.70 -8.69
C ALA A 171 8.82 -3.31 -8.59
N GLU A 172 9.63 -3.78 -9.53
CA GLU A 172 10.98 -3.27 -9.72
C GLU A 172 10.91 -1.89 -10.38
N PHE A 173 11.84 -1.01 -10.02
CA PHE A 173 12.02 0.27 -10.69
C PHE A 173 13.48 0.51 -11.06
N THR A 174 13.66 1.27 -12.13
CA THR A 174 14.94 1.81 -12.56
C THR A 174 14.76 3.25 -13.02
N GLY A 175 15.78 4.07 -12.85
CA GLY A 175 15.70 5.47 -13.24
C GLY A 175 17.03 6.18 -13.30
N THR A 176 16.96 7.43 -13.70
CA THR A 176 18.08 8.35 -13.73
C THR A 176 17.70 9.65 -13.02
N ALA A 177 18.69 10.34 -12.47
CA ALA A 177 18.51 11.69 -11.96
C ALA A 177 19.74 12.54 -12.29
N ASN A 178 19.53 13.84 -12.41
CA ASN A 178 20.59 14.82 -12.53
C ASN A 178 20.53 15.74 -11.30
N LEU A 179 21.53 15.60 -10.43
CA LEU A 179 21.61 16.30 -9.14
C LEU A 179 21.90 17.79 -9.30
N ALA A 180 22.42 18.22 -10.45
CA ALA A 180 22.67 19.64 -10.74
C ALA A 180 21.40 20.39 -11.16
N THR A 181 20.45 19.70 -11.79
CA THR A 181 19.18 20.27 -12.28
C THR A 181 17.97 19.90 -11.42
N ASN A 182 18.16 19.04 -10.42
CA ASN A 182 17.11 18.53 -9.53
C ASN A 182 15.98 17.80 -10.27
N LYS A 183 16.30 17.11 -11.37
CA LYS A 183 15.35 16.39 -12.20
C LYS A 183 15.67 14.91 -12.24
N GLY A 184 14.65 14.08 -12.33
CA GLY A 184 14.81 12.65 -12.55
C GLY A 184 13.72 12.06 -13.41
N GLU A 185 13.89 10.79 -13.72
CA GLU A 185 12.90 9.97 -14.38
C GLU A 185 13.04 8.54 -13.87
N PHE A 186 11.93 7.83 -13.77
CA PHE A 186 11.96 6.41 -13.46
C PHE A 186 10.85 5.66 -14.17
N SER A 187 11.09 4.37 -14.37
CA SER A 187 10.09 3.42 -14.83
C SER A 187 9.95 2.30 -13.83
N LEU A 188 8.75 1.73 -13.72
CA LEU A 188 8.48 0.59 -12.86
C LEU A 188 7.74 -0.51 -13.61
N ARG A 189 7.95 -1.75 -13.20
CA ARG A 189 7.20 -2.93 -13.67
C ARG A 189 7.04 -3.94 -12.55
N GLY A 190 5.84 -4.47 -12.40
CA GLY A 190 5.58 -5.50 -11.41
C GLY A 190 4.17 -6.04 -11.47
N LYS A 191 3.64 -6.42 -10.31
CA LYS A 191 2.28 -6.92 -10.17
C LYS A 191 1.63 -6.42 -8.87
N ILE A 192 0.34 -6.15 -8.94
CA ILE A 192 -0.48 -5.81 -7.78
C ILE A 192 -1.75 -6.67 -7.73
N LYS A 193 -2.31 -6.82 -6.53
CA LYS A 193 -3.54 -7.53 -6.22
C LYS A 193 -4.52 -6.57 -5.55
N TYR A 194 -5.71 -6.39 -6.11
CA TYR A 194 -6.80 -5.63 -5.47
C TYR A 194 -8.18 -6.18 -5.86
N LYS A 195 -9.22 -5.80 -5.10
CA LYS A 195 -10.60 -6.23 -5.39
C LYS A 195 -11.15 -5.42 -6.56
N LYS A 196 -11.77 -6.09 -7.54
CA LYS A 196 -12.57 -5.43 -8.58
C LYS A 196 -13.89 -4.96 -7.93
N SER A 197 -14.33 -3.74 -8.23
CA SER A 197 -15.63 -3.23 -7.76
C SER A 197 -16.77 -4.10 -8.29
N ASP A 198 -17.77 -4.36 -7.44
CA ASP A 198 -18.86 -5.30 -7.70
C ASP A 198 -19.81 -4.86 -8.86
N HIS A 199 -19.74 -3.61 -9.32
CA HIS A 199 -20.61 -3.07 -10.38
C HIS A 199 -20.41 -3.71 -11.77
N ASP A 200 -19.28 -4.38 -12.00
CA ASP A 200 -19.00 -5.01 -13.30
C ASP A 200 -19.51 -6.46 -13.40
N ARG A 201 -20.35 -6.94 -12.47
CA ARG A 201 -20.80 -8.35 -12.42
C ARG A 201 -22.19 -8.62 -12.99
N ASP A 202 -22.94 -7.60 -13.41
CA ASP A 202 -24.34 -7.81 -13.81
C ASP A 202 -24.51 -8.09 -15.32
N CYS A 203 -23.46 -8.50 -16.04
CA CYS A 203 -23.53 -8.71 -17.49
C CYS A 203 -23.27 -10.15 -17.98
N ASP A 204 -22.93 -11.10 -17.11
CA ASP A 204 -22.42 -12.41 -17.56
C ASP A 204 -23.28 -13.63 -17.11
N ASP A 205 -24.48 -13.43 -16.55
CA ASP A 205 -25.35 -14.54 -16.08
C ASP A 205 -26.74 -14.55 -16.76
N ASP A 206 -26.79 -14.52 -18.10
CA ASP A 206 -27.97 -14.92 -18.88
C ASP A 206 -27.55 -15.87 -20.02
N ASP A 207 -27.55 -17.18 -19.76
CA ASP A 207 -27.76 -18.25 -20.76
C ASP A 207 -28.13 -19.58 -20.07
#